data_AF-A0A0R3PWN9-F1
#
_entry.id   AF-A0A0R3PWN9-F1
#
_cell.length_a   1.000
_cell.length_b   1.000
_cell.length_c   1.000
_cell.angle_alpha   90.00
_cell.angle_beta   90.00
_cell.angle_gamma   90.00
#
_symmetry.space_group_name_H-M   'P 1'
#
loop_
_entity.id
_entity.type
_entity.pdbx_description
1 polymer ?
#
loop_
_entity_poly.entity_id
_entity_poly.type
_entity_poly.pdbx_seq_one_letter_code
_entity_poly.pdbx_strand_id
1 'polypeptide(L)'
;MKAESSRVSKRCLSPETLELIHQRGIARAAGNRELTSELAKQCREAIKEDLKERRAAVMVEAAEAEKSIRNAHGSFTNYKTKMIALRRPDGTVTVSRKAMEKIIHKYYSDLFDSHVHLPSY
;
A
#
# COMPACT_ATOMS: atom_id res chain seq x y z
N MET A 1 26.99 -9.63 -12.10
CA MET A 1 26.69 -8.54 -11.16
C MET A 1 25.40 -8.91 -10.41
N LYS A 2 25.52 -9.53 -9.24
CA LYS A 2 24.35 -9.91 -8.43
C LYS A 2 23.86 -8.66 -7.71
N ALA A 3 22.70 -8.14 -8.11
CA ALA A 3 22.00 -7.14 -7.33
C ALA A 3 21.51 -7.81 -6.05
N GLU A 4 22.19 -7.54 -4.94
CA GLU A 4 21.65 -7.77 -3.61
C GLU A 4 20.40 -6.90 -3.50
N SER A 5 19.23 -7.49 -3.74
CA SER A 5 17.96 -6.88 -3.38
C SER A 5 17.99 -6.71 -1.86
N SER A 6 18.45 -5.54 -1.40
CA SER A 6 18.66 -5.30 0.00
C SER A 6 17.29 -5.43 0.66
N ARG A 7 17.16 -6.49 1.45
CA ARG A 7 16.06 -6.67 2.40
C ARG A 7 16.24 -5.66 3.54
N VAL A 8 16.59 -4.40 3.23
CA VAL A 8 16.47 -3.28 4.16
C VAL A 8 14.97 -3.09 4.30
N SER A 9 14.46 -3.84 5.28
CA SER A 9 13.11 -3.81 5.81
C SER A 9 12.47 -2.45 5.58
N LYS A 10 11.32 -2.44 4.90
CA LYS A 10 10.08 -1.67 5.12
C LYS A 10 10.02 -0.65 6.29
N ARG A 11 11.10 0.05 6.61
CA ARG A 11 11.20 1.04 7.68
C ARG A 11 10.57 2.30 7.10
N CYS A 12 9.31 2.49 7.47
CA CYS A 12 8.49 3.59 6.98
C CYS A 12 8.81 4.91 7.71
N LEU A 13 9.54 4.85 8.82
CA LEU A 13 9.82 5.96 9.72
C LEU A 13 11.28 5.87 10.20
N SER A 14 11.89 7.03 10.43
CA SER A 14 13.21 7.18 11.01
C SER A 14 13.23 6.69 12.47
N PRO A 15 14.41 6.29 13.00
CA PRO A 15 14.54 5.93 14.41
C PRO A 15 14.07 7.04 15.36
N GLU A 16 14.39 8.28 15.03
CA GLU A 16 13.98 9.47 15.79
C GLU A 16 12.45 9.61 15.86
N THR A 17 11.75 9.43 14.74
CA THR A 17 10.28 9.45 14.71
C THR A 17 9.68 8.32 15.55
N LEU A 18 10.31 7.14 15.56
CA LEU A 18 9.86 6.01 16.40
C LEU A 18 10.03 6.29 17.89
N GLU A 19 11.12 6.95 18.28
CA GLU A 19 11.34 7.37 19.66
C GLU A 19 10.31 8.40 20.12
N LEU A 20 9.97 9.38 19.29
CA LEU A 20 8.91 10.35 19.59
C LEU A 20 7.55 9.67 19.79
N ILE A 21 7.22 8.68 18.97
CA ILE A 21 5.98 7.90 19.12
C ILE A 21 5.97 7.14 20.44
N HIS A 22 7.12 6.56 20.83
CA HIS A 22 7.28 5.84 22.08
C HIS A 22 7.14 6.78 23.30
N GLN A 23 7.82 7.93 23.29
CA GLN A 23 7.72 8.96 24.33
C GLN A 23 6.28 9.46 24.49
N ARG A 24 5.56 9.69 23.38
CA ARG A 24 4.14 10.05 23.41
C ARG A 24 3.30 8.97 24.10
N GLY A 25 3.61 7.69 23.87
CA GLY A 25 2.96 6.57 24.53
C GLY A 25 3.15 6.58 26.04
N ILE A 26 4.39 6.83 26.50
CA ILE A 26 4.73 6.96 27.92
C ILE A 26 3.98 8.15 28.55
N ALA A 27 4.02 9.33 27.93
CA ALA A 27 3.35 10.53 28.43
C ALA A 27 1.83 10.33 28.54
N ARG A 28 1.23 9.60 27.57
CA ARG A 28 -0.19 9.24 27.59
C ARG A 28 -0.52 8.30 28.74
N ALA A 29 0.31 7.29 29.00
CA ALA A 29 0.13 6.36 30.11
C ALA A 29 0.27 7.06 31.47
N ALA A 30 1.15 8.07 31.56
CA ALA A 30 1.32 8.89 32.75
C ALA A 30 0.20 9.91 32.99
N GLY A 31 -0.75 10.08 32.05
CA GLY A 31 -1.84 11.05 32.19
C GLY A 31 -1.46 12.51 31.92
N ASN A 32 -0.25 12.77 31.41
CA ASN A 32 0.27 14.13 31.19
C ASN A 32 -0.29 14.74 29.89
N ARG A 33 -1.44 15.43 29.98
CA ARG A 33 -2.16 15.95 28.80
C ARG A 33 -1.37 16.97 27.97
N GLU A 34 -0.71 17.92 28.61
CA GLU A 34 0.07 18.97 27.93
C GLU A 34 1.25 18.37 27.17
N LEU A 35 2.10 17.58 27.84
CA LEU A 35 3.24 16.89 27.22
C LEU A 35 2.80 15.93 26.11
N THR A 36 1.68 15.23 26.29
CA THR A 36 1.12 14.36 25.24
C THR A 36 0.71 15.17 24.01
N SER A 37 0.13 16.36 24.20
CA SER A 37 -0.28 17.22 23.09
C SER A 37 0.90 17.75 22.29
N GLU A 38 1.99 18.09 22.97
CA GLU A 38 3.21 18.60 22.34
C GLU A 38 3.95 17.50 21.59
N LEU A 39 4.16 16.34 22.22
CA LEU A 39 4.72 15.16 21.57
C LEU A 39 3.86 14.70 20.39
N ALA A 40 2.53 14.86 20.46
CA ALA A 40 1.66 14.55 19.33
C ALA A 40 1.83 15.49 18.14
N LYS A 41 2.13 16.78 18.34
CA LYS A 41 2.47 17.71 17.25
C LYS A 41 3.79 17.29 16.61
N GLN A 42 4.83 17.08 17.42
CA GLN A 42 6.15 16.67 16.97
C GLN A 42 6.10 15.36 16.17
N CYS A 43 5.38 14.34 16.68
CA CYS A 43 5.17 13.09 15.95
C CYS A 43 4.54 13.31 14.57
N ARG A 44 3.53 14.20 14.45
CA ARG A 44 2.86 14.46 13.18
C ARG A 44 3.79 15.12 12.17
N GLU A 45 4.62 16.06 12.62
CA GLU A 45 5.60 16.75 11.79
C GLU A 45 6.70 15.79 11.33
N ALA A 46 7.30 15.02 12.25
CA ALA A 46 8.35 14.06 11.94
C ALA A 46 7.87 12.97 10.95
N ILE A 47 6.66 12.41 11.17
CA ILE A 47 6.05 11.45 10.23
C ILE A 47 5.83 12.07 8.84
N LYS A 48 5.43 13.34 8.78
CA LYS A 48 5.18 14.03 7.50
C LYS A 48 6.47 14.18 6.70
N GLU A 49 7.57 14.57 7.37
CA GLU A 49 8.87 14.72 6.71
C GLU A 49 9.46 13.37 6.29
N ASP A 50 9.42 12.34 7.16
CA ASP A 50 9.85 10.98 6.81
C ASP A 50 9.11 10.46 5.56
N LEU A 51 7.80 10.71 5.47
CA LEU A 51 7.00 10.29 4.31
C LEU A 51 7.34 11.08 3.04
N LYS A 52 7.72 12.36 3.17
CA LYS A 52 8.14 13.19 2.04
C LYS A 52 9.51 12.75 1.53
N GLU A 53 10.45 12.48 2.43
CA GLU A 53 11.77 11.95 2.11
C GLU A 53 11.65 10.58 1.42
N ARG A 54 10.84 9.67 1.98
CA ARG A 54 10.59 8.36 1.40
C ARG A 54 10.01 8.46 -0.02
N ARG A 55 9.10 9.40 -0.27
CA ARG A 55 8.57 9.62 -1.63
C ARG A 55 9.65 10.06 -2.59
N ALA A 56 10.53 10.97 -2.18
CA ALA A 56 11.66 11.39 -3.00
C ALA A 56 12.61 10.21 -3.27
N ALA A 57 12.97 9.44 -2.25
CA ALA A 57 13.84 8.27 -2.39
C ALA A 57 13.27 7.22 -3.36
N VAL A 58 11.98 6.90 -3.26
CA VAL A 58 11.33 5.93 -4.18
C VAL A 58 11.34 6.43 -5.63
N MET A 59 11.23 7.74 -5.86
CA MET A 59 11.32 8.30 -7.21
C MET A 59 12.73 8.20 -7.78
N VAL A 60 13.75 8.47 -6.95
CA VAL A 60 15.16 8.33 -7.34
C VAL A 60 15.47 6.87 -7.66
N GLU A 61 15.08 5.92 -6.78
CA GLU A 61 15.26 4.49 -7.03
C GLU A 61 14.59 4.02 -8.32
N ALA A 62 13.40 4.56 -8.63
CA ALA A 62 12.70 4.23 -9.87
C ALA A 62 13.44 4.77 -11.11
N ALA A 63 13.97 5.99 -11.03
CA ALA A 63 14.76 6.59 -12.11
C ALA A 63 16.07 5.82 -12.35
N GLU A 64 16.80 5.49 -11.28
CA GLU A 64 18.04 4.70 -11.36
C GLU A 64 17.80 3.28 -11.92
N ALA A 65 16.66 2.68 -11.60
CA ALA A 65 16.31 1.35 -12.06
C ALA A 65 15.58 1.33 -13.43
N GLU A 66 15.50 2.47 -14.13
CA GLU A 66 14.75 2.65 -15.39
C GLU A 66 13.28 2.15 -15.31
N LYS A 67 12.71 2.20 -14.11
CA LYS A 67 11.33 1.78 -13.85
C LYS A 67 10.39 2.93 -14.18
N SER A 68 9.16 2.59 -14.54
CA SER A 68 8.11 3.59 -14.78
C SER A 68 7.85 4.44 -13.52
N ILE A 69 8.14 5.74 -13.61
CA ILE A 69 7.87 6.75 -12.57
C ILE A 69 6.38 6.75 -12.19
N ARG A 70 5.49 6.56 -13.17
CA ARG A 70 4.04 6.47 -12.93
C ARG A 70 3.69 5.30 -12.00
N ASN A 71 4.30 4.15 -12.20
CA ASN A 71 4.06 2.97 -11.37
C ASN A 71 4.70 3.11 -9.97
N ALA A 72 5.87 3.74 -9.89
CA ALA A 72 6.52 4.06 -8.62
C ALA A 72 5.64 4.99 -7.76
N HIS A 73 5.05 6.03 -8.35
CA HIS A 73 4.08 6.90 -7.66
C HIS A 73 2.82 6.12 -7.23
N GLY A 74 2.27 5.27 -8.12
CA GLY A 74 1.08 4.44 -7.84
C GLY A 74 1.29 3.42 -6.70
N SER A 75 2.53 3.00 -6.43
CA SER A 75 2.81 2.10 -5.31
C SER A 75 2.41 2.69 -3.94
N PHE A 76 2.40 4.03 -3.79
CA PHE A 76 1.93 4.72 -2.60
C PHE A 76 0.41 4.87 -2.52
N THR A 77 -0.35 4.78 -3.61
CA THR A 77 -1.82 4.86 -3.56
C THR A 77 -2.46 3.49 -3.35
N ASN A 78 -1.78 2.43 -3.77
CA ASN A 78 -2.27 1.05 -3.77
C ASN A 78 -2.48 0.42 -2.37
N TYR A 79 -2.02 1.05 -1.27
CA TYR A 79 -2.35 0.57 0.08
C TYR A 79 -3.71 1.05 0.60
N LYS A 80 -4.30 2.08 -0.04
CA LYS A 80 -5.53 2.73 0.43
C LYS A 80 -6.80 2.10 -0.16
N THR A 81 -6.70 1.41 -1.29
CA THR A 81 -7.83 0.71 -1.90
C THR A 81 -8.18 -0.53 -1.09
N LYS A 82 -9.21 -0.44 -0.23
CA LYS A 82 -9.84 -1.62 0.34
C LYS A 82 -10.42 -2.45 -0.80
N MET A 83 -9.97 -3.67 -0.95
CA MET A 83 -10.46 -4.57 -1.97
C MET A 83 -11.88 -5.02 -1.58
N ILE A 84 -12.89 -4.55 -2.32
CA ILE A 84 -14.28 -4.96 -2.12
C ILE A 84 -14.38 -6.43 -2.47
N ALA A 85 -14.93 -7.23 -1.57
CA ALA A 85 -15.02 -8.67 -1.74
C ALA A 85 -15.85 -9.03 -2.98
N LEU A 86 -15.38 -9.96 -3.80
CA LEU A 86 -16.16 -10.48 -4.93
C LEU A 86 -16.95 -11.70 -4.50
N ARG A 87 -18.25 -11.68 -4.80
CA ARG A 87 -19.13 -12.83 -4.61
C ARG A 87 -19.12 -13.69 -5.87
N ARG A 88 -18.81 -14.98 -5.70
CA ARG A 88 -18.90 -15.97 -6.76
C ARG A 88 -20.36 -16.37 -7.02
N PRO A 89 -20.66 -16.95 -8.20
CA PRO A 89 -21.96 -17.54 -8.49
C PRO A 89 -22.37 -18.64 -7.49
N ASP A 90 -21.39 -19.37 -6.93
CA ASP A 90 -21.60 -20.37 -5.87
C ASP A 90 -21.97 -19.76 -4.50
N GLY A 91 -22.09 -18.43 -4.42
CA GLY A 91 -22.44 -17.68 -3.22
C GLY A 91 -21.25 -17.32 -2.32
N THR A 92 -20.06 -17.88 -2.56
CA THR A 92 -18.87 -17.66 -1.73
C THR A 92 -18.30 -16.25 -1.91
N VAL A 93 -17.99 -15.59 -0.80
CA VAL A 93 -17.39 -14.25 -0.79
C VAL A 93 -15.88 -14.35 -0.74
N THR A 94 -15.18 -13.76 -1.72
CA THR A 94 -13.73 -13.79 -1.84
C THR A 94 -13.11 -12.43 -1.59
N VAL A 95 -12.13 -12.39 -0.69
CA VAL A 95 -11.42 -11.17 -0.25
C VAL A 95 -9.93 -11.19 -0.59
N SER A 96 -9.45 -12.20 -1.33
CA SER A 96 -8.04 -12.34 -1.72
C SER A 96 -7.83 -11.94 -3.17
N ARG A 97 -6.83 -11.09 -3.43
CA ARG A 97 -6.57 -10.51 -4.76
C ARG A 97 -6.34 -11.59 -5.81
N LYS A 98 -5.47 -12.55 -5.49
CA LYS A 98 -5.15 -13.68 -6.36
C LYS A 98 -6.38 -14.55 -6.66
N ALA A 99 -7.27 -14.71 -5.68
CA ALA A 99 -8.50 -15.46 -5.87
C ALA A 99 -9.51 -14.71 -6.75
N MET A 100 -9.61 -13.38 -6.57
CA MET A 100 -10.45 -12.49 -7.37
C MET A 100 -9.97 -12.42 -8.82
N GLU A 101 -8.67 -12.28 -9.07
CA GLU A 101 -8.08 -12.25 -10.42
C GLU A 101 -8.39 -13.54 -11.20
N LYS A 102 -8.40 -14.70 -10.53
CA LYS A 102 -8.80 -15.98 -11.14
C LYS A 102 -10.28 -16.03 -11.50
N ILE A 103 -11.16 -15.49 -10.63
CA ILE A 103 -12.60 -15.43 -10.91
C ILE A 103 -12.87 -14.55 -12.11
N ILE A 104 -12.22 -13.37 -12.17
CA ILE A 104 -12.33 -12.43 -13.28
C ILE A 104 -11.84 -13.07 -14.57
N HIS A 105 -10.68 -13.73 -14.55
CA HIS A 105 -10.15 -14.44 -15.73
C HIS A 105 -11.13 -15.49 -16.24
N LYS A 106 -11.63 -16.37 -15.35
CA LYS A 106 -12.59 -17.40 -15.74
C LYS A 106 -13.85 -16.79 -16.38
N TYR A 107 -14.42 -15.76 -15.76
CA TYR A 107 -15.62 -15.10 -16.28
C TYR A 107 -15.40 -14.54 -17.70
N TYR A 108 -14.28 -13.86 -17.94
CA TYR A 108 -14.00 -13.32 -19.27
C TYR A 108 -13.64 -14.40 -20.28
N SER A 109 -12.93 -15.47 -19.89
CA SER A 109 -12.75 -16.63 -20.77
C SER A 109 -14.09 -17.22 -21.19
N ASP A 110 -14.97 -17.53 -20.23
CA ASP A 110 -16.29 -18.09 -20.52
C ASP A 110 -17.13 -17.16 -21.43
N LEU A 111 -17.02 -15.83 -21.25
CA LEU A 111 -17.71 -14.84 -22.08
C LEU A 111 -17.17 -14.77 -23.51
N PHE A 112 -15.86 -14.68 -23.68
CA PHE A 112 -15.23 -14.55 -24.99
C PHE A 112 -15.18 -15.87 -25.77
N ASP A 113 -15.16 -17.01 -25.07
CA ASP A 113 -15.23 -18.34 -25.67
C ASP A 113 -16.66 -18.79 -25.97
N SER A 114 -17.68 -18.05 -25.49
CA SER A 114 -19.07 -18.34 -25.84
C SER A 114 -19.35 -17.97 -27.31
N HIS A 115 -19.42 -18.99 -28.17
CA HIS A 115 -19.91 -18.84 -29.54
C HIS A 115 -21.43 -18.59 -29.51
N VAL A 116 -21.82 -17.33 -29.37
CA VAL A 116 -23.19 -16.90 -29.66
C VAL A 116 -23.35 -16.93 -31.18
N HIS A 117 -24.15 -17.86 -31.70
CA HIS A 117 -24.61 -17.80 -33.08
C HIS A 117 -25.49 -16.56 -33.23
N LEU A 118 -24.89 -15.48 -33.74
CA LEU A 118 -25.63 -14.32 -34.17
C LEU A 118 -26.51 -14.74 -35.35
N PRO A 119 -27.82 -14.45 -35.34
CA PRO A 119 -28.68 -14.71 -36.49
C PRO A 119 -28.15 -13.88 -37.67
N SER A 120 -27.80 -14.54 -38.77
CA SER A 120 -27.53 -13.85 -40.03
C SER A 120 -28.84 -13.26 -40.53
N TYR A 121 -28.84 -11.95 -40.78
CA TYR A 121 -29.93 -11.23 -41.42
C TYR A 121 -30.06 -11.62 -42.90
#